data_AF-A0A5C7QBV4-F1
#
_entry.id   AF-A0A5C7QBV4-F1
#
_cell.length_a   1.000
_cell.length_b   1.000
_cell.length_c   1.000
_cell.angle_alpha   90.00
_cell.angle_beta   90.00
_cell.angle_gamma   90.00
#
_symmetry.space_group_name_H-M   'P 1'
#
loop_
_entity.id
_entity.type
_entity.pdbx_description
1 polymer ?
#
loop_
_entity_poly.entity_id
_entity_poly.type
_entity_poly.pdbx_seq_one_letter_code
_entity_poly.pdbx_strand_id
1 'polypeptide(L)'
;MGVQIRNSSLEPVALPHPLQGILRGRQAVRLSMAYSSLTASFPSVTNGALEITDLGDSWSGANDDASYGPATSVNDATNNAASTVATFTHTTTGTAAADIGTRLLFRTENDAGSVVTSGAVVSSLADVTASSEIGGVAMVPAYAGTLAGAGLAVTANDASAVNGWIAVPSATGIHVQMYPYGSDANIAARISGKGTGSISLVGGNNTTIGVTVNNTGLSFFNAPTVAQQAAQAALTLSLAGDMPGPTGGEIATRLNLIENRLNAVSAALRNLGLIAT
;
A
#
# COMPACT_ATOMS: atom_id res chain seq x y z
N MET A 1 22.66 3.47 30.65
CA MET A 1 21.68 4.08 31.57
C MET A 1 20.74 2.99 32.08
N GLY A 2 20.39 3.01 33.36
CA GLY A 2 19.48 2.00 33.90
C GLY A 2 18.74 2.50 35.13
N VAL A 3 17.53 2.01 35.33
CA VAL A 3 16.71 2.26 36.51
C VAL A 3 16.12 0.94 37.01
N GLN A 4 16.12 0.75 38.33
CA GLN A 4 15.47 -0.38 38.98
C GLN A 4 14.12 0.07 39.56
N ILE A 5 13.06 -0.68 39.25
CA ILE A 5 11.74 -0.51 39.85
C ILE A 5 11.45 -1.75 40.68
N ARG A 6 11.08 -1.56 41.95
CA ARG A 6 10.83 -2.64 42.88
C ARG A 6 9.47 -2.49 43.54
N ASN A 7 8.75 -3.60 43.68
CA ASN A 7 7.57 -3.66 44.53
C ASN A 7 7.98 -3.60 46.01
N SER A 8 7.52 -2.59 46.75
CA SER A 8 7.80 -2.44 48.18
C SER A 8 6.92 -3.36 49.05
N SER A 9 5.82 -3.87 48.49
CA SER A 9 4.83 -4.72 49.13
C SER A 9 5.02 -6.22 48.81
N LEU A 10 4.34 -7.06 49.59
CA LEU A 10 4.13 -8.47 49.27
C LEU A 10 2.96 -8.67 48.29
N GLU A 11 2.03 -7.70 48.26
CA GLU A 11 0.88 -7.71 47.36
C GLU A 11 1.30 -7.45 45.90
N PRO A 12 0.62 -8.05 44.90
CA PRO A 12 0.87 -7.76 43.50
C PRO A 12 0.63 -6.27 43.17
N VAL A 13 1.61 -5.63 42.55
CA VAL A 13 1.51 -4.23 42.09
C VAL A 13 1.67 -4.20 40.57
N ALA A 14 0.65 -3.68 39.89
CA ALA A 14 0.72 -3.45 38.45
C ALA A 14 1.66 -2.28 38.17
N LEU A 15 2.53 -2.42 37.16
CA LEU A 15 3.30 -1.30 36.68
C LEU A 15 2.37 -0.28 36.00
N PRO A 16 2.57 1.02 36.23
CA PRO A 16 1.74 2.04 35.61
C PRO A 16 1.98 2.09 34.11
N HIS A 17 0.88 2.17 33.35
CA HIS A 17 0.92 2.30 31.91
C HIS A 17 1.78 3.51 31.47
N PRO A 18 2.61 3.39 30.42
CA PRO A 18 2.77 2.29 29.46
C PRO A 18 3.76 1.19 29.85
N LEU A 19 4.33 1.20 31.05
CA LEU A 19 5.07 0.03 31.54
C LEU A 19 4.12 -1.16 31.67
N GLN A 20 4.62 -2.36 31.38
CA GLN A 20 3.80 -3.55 31.30
C GLN A 20 4.09 -4.51 32.45
N GLY A 21 3.09 -5.33 32.82
CA GLY A 21 3.27 -6.42 33.76
C GLY A 21 2.92 -6.08 35.22
N ILE A 22 3.04 -7.11 36.07
CA ILE A 22 2.69 -7.07 37.48
C ILE A 22 3.89 -7.59 38.28
N LEU A 23 4.37 -6.79 39.21
CA LEU A 23 5.44 -7.17 40.13
C LEU A 23 4.84 -7.88 41.35
N ARG A 24 5.32 -9.09 41.66
CA ARG A 24 4.82 -9.89 42.80
C ARG A 24 5.88 -10.06 43.87
N GLY A 25 5.49 -10.11 45.15
CA GLY A 25 6.36 -10.57 46.23
C GLY A 25 7.74 -9.91 46.28
N ARG A 26 7.80 -8.58 46.27
CA ARG A 26 9.06 -7.77 46.26
C ARG A 26 9.96 -7.95 45.03
N GLN A 27 9.43 -8.46 43.93
CA GLN A 27 10.12 -8.50 42.65
C GLN A 27 10.63 -7.11 42.25
N ALA A 28 11.84 -7.10 41.70
CA ALA A 28 12.44 -5.94 41.07
C ALA A 28 12.66 -6.21 39.59
N VAL A 29 12.49 -5.18 38.78
CA VAL A 29 12.77 -5.18 37.35
C VAL A 29 13.72 -4.03 37.01
N ARG A 30 14.52 -4.22 35.97
CA ARG A 30 15.52 -3.24 35.53
C ARG A 30 15.18 -2.80 34.12
N LEU A 31 15.05 -1.50 33.92
CA LEU A 31 14.74 -0.92 32.63
C LEU A 31 15.94 -0.14 32.09
N SER A 32 16.17 -0.21 30.78
CA SER A 32 17.28 0.48 30.10
C SER A 32 16.96 1.94 29.81
N MET A 33 16.64 2.72 30.83
CA MET A 33 16.32 4.14 30.69
C MET A 33 16.85 4.97 31.86
N ALA A 34 17.08 6.26 31.62
CA ALA A 34 17.49 7.21 32.64
C ALA A 34 16.36 7.48 33.64
N TYR A 35 16.70 7.74 34.90
CA TYR A 35 15.74 8.10 35.95
C TYR A 35 14.91 9.35 35.58
N SER A 36 15.55 10.35 34.99
CA SER A 36 14.89 11.56 34.48
C SER A 36 13.85 11.23 33.41
N SER A 37 14.18 10.36 32.46
CA SER A 37 13.25 9.91 31.42
C SER A 37 12.09 9.08 31.98
N LEU A 38 12.35 8.21 32.97
CA LEU A 38 11.31 7.42 33.65
C LEU A 38 10.31 8.34 34.36
N THR A 39 10.79 9.28 35.17
CA THR A 39 9.92 10.16 35.97
C THR A 39 9.18 11.20 35.13
N ALA A 40 9.80 11.69 34.05
CA ALA A 40 9.13 12.57 33.10
C ALA A 40 8.04 11.85 32.29
N SER A 41 8.33 10.63 31.83
CA SER A 41 7.39 9.86 31.01
C SER A 41 6.29 9.20 31.83
N PHE A 42 6.59 8.85 33.09
CA PHE A 42 5.72 8.05 33.95
C PHE A 42 5.64 8.65 35.36
N PRO A 43 5.05 9.84 35.56
CA PRO A 43 5.03 10.48 36.88
C PRO A 43 4.34 9.64 37.96
N SER A 44 3.49 8.68 37.60
CA SER A 44 2.82 7.80 38.56
C SER A 44 3.70 6.71 39.18
N VAL A 45 4.89 6.39 38.64
CA VAL A 45 5.79 5.41 39.33
C VAL A 45 6.30 5.96 40.67
N THR A 46 6.30 7.29 40.87
CA THR A 46 6.76 7.90 42.12
C THR A 46 5.67 8.07 43.19
N ASN A 47 4.44 7.61 42.93
CA ASN A 47 3.31 7.71 43.88
C ASN A 47 3.41 6.78 45.11
N GLY A 48 4.61 6.33 45.48
CA GLY A 48 4.91 5.62 46.73
C GLY A 48 4.62 4.10 46.75
N ALA A 49 3.90 3.56 45.76
CA ALA A 49 3.65 2.13 45.66
C ALA A 49 4.86 1.31 45.16
N LEU A 50 5.85 1.98 44.57
CA LEU A 50 7.04 1.38 43.97
C LEU A 50 8.30 2.10 44.47
N GLU A 51 9.34 1.34 44.72
CA GLU A 51 10.66 1.85 45.04
C GLU A 51 11.47 1.98 43.75
N ILE A 52 12.05 3.17 43.51
CA ILE A 52 12.83 3.45 42.30
C ILE A 52 14.28 3.71 42.70
N THR A 53 15.21 3.04 42.05
CA THR A 53 16.65 3.25 42.24
C THR A 53 17.30 3.59 40.90
N ASP A 54 17.96 4.74 40.82
CA ASP A 54 18.79 5.09 39.67
C ASP A 54 20.07 4.24 39.69
N LEU A 55 20.33 3.51 38.60
CA LEU A 55 21.54 2.70 38.42
C LEU A 55 22.64 3.47 37.67
N GLY A 56 22.33 4.68 37.20
CA GLY A 56 23.26 5.60 36.54
C GLY A 56 23.46 5.35 35.05
N ASP A 57 24.09 6.33 34.40
CA ASP A 57 24.28 6.36 32.94
C ASP A 57 25.19 5.25 32.43
N SER A 58 26.11 4.75 33.27
CA SER A 58 27.08 3.70 32.94
C SER A 58 26.59 2.27 33.21
N TRP A 59 25.31 2.08 33.59
CA TRP A 59 24.76 0.73 33.80
C TRP A 59 24.84 -0.12 32.51
N SER A 60 25.38 -1.34 32.64
CA SER A 60 25.61 -2.30 31.54
C SER A 60 25.13 -3.74 31.85
N GLY A 61 24.34 -3.91 32.91
CA GLY A 61 23.79 -5.21 33.30
C GLY A 61 22.56 -5.63 32.47
N ALA A 62 22.06 -6.84 32.73
CA ALA A 62 20.83 -7.34 32.12
C ALA A 62 19.63 -6.43 32.45
N ASN A 63 18.72 -6.30 31.48
CA ASN A 63 17.48 -5.55 31.58
C ASN A 63 16.27 -6.45 31.31
N ASP A 64 15.11 -5.97 31.73
CA ASP A 64 13.82 -6.66 31.62
C ASP A 64 12.87 -5.94 30.65
N ASP A 65 13.40 -5.09 29.75
CA ASP A 65 12.62 -4.21 28.87
C ASP A 65 11.59 -4.98 28.03
N ALA A 66 11.95 -6.16 27.54
CA ALA A 66 11.08 -6.99 26.71
C ALA A 66 9.82 -7.47 27.45
N SER A 67 9.87 -7.57 28.79
CA SER A 67 8.77 -8.08 29.61
C SER A 67 8.04 -6.99 30.41
N TYR A 68 8.75 -5.92 30.78
CA TYR A 68 8.23 -4.88 31.68
C TYR A 68 8.50 -3.44 31.20
N GLY A 69 9.18 -3.27 30.07
CA GLY A 69 9.42 -1.96 29.48
C GLY A 69 8.15 -1.32 28.90
N PRO A 70 8.27 -0.07 28.40
CA PRO A 70 7.15 0.62 27.78
C PRO A 70 6.59 -0.15 26.57
N ALA A 71 5.27 -0.18 26.44
CA ALA A 71 4.59 -0.67 25.23
C ALA A 71 4.99 0.07 23.95
N THR A 72 5.47 1.30 24.10
CA THR A 72 5.95 2.19 23.05
C THR A 72 7.25 2.83 23.52
N SER A 73 8.35 2.66 22.78
CA SER A 73 9.65 3.25 23.13
C SER A 73 9.82 4.62 22.46
N VAL A 74 10.28 5.62 23.22
CA VAL A 74 10.80 6.87 22.64
C VAL A 74 12.30 6.67 22.45
N ASN A 75 12.78 6.63 21.21
CA ASN A 75 14.19 6.48 20.91
C ASN A 75 14.82 7.84 20.59
N ASP A 76 15.65 8.34 21.51
CA ASP A 76 16.52 9.52 21.33
C ASP A 76 17.96 9.07 21.03
N ALA A 77 18.11 8.19 20.02
CA ALA A 77 19.42 7.73 19.59
C ALA A 77 20.10 8.79 18.71
N THR A 78 21.42 8.94 18.86
CA THR A 78 22.26 9.75 17.96
C THR A 78 22.46 9.12 16.57
N ASN A 79 21.85 7.96 16.31
CA ASN A 79 21.90 7.30 15.01
C ASN A 79 20.70 7.74 14.16
N ASN A 80 20.94 7.92 12.85
CA ASN A 80 19.89 8.30 11.90
C ASN A 80 19.13 7.09 11.33
N ALA A 81 19.31 5.90 11.90
CA ALA A 81 18.60 4.71 11.45
C ALA A 81 17.15 4.73 11.96
N ALA A 82 16.23 4.21 11.16
CA ALA A 82 14.85 4.03 11.60
C ALA A 82 14.82 3.11 12.84
N SER A 83 14.04 3.50 13.85
CA SER A 83 13.88 2.72 15.07
C SER A 83 12.46 2.23 15.24
N THR A 84 12.32 1.00 15.74
CA THR A 84 11.02 0.40 16.03
C THR A 84 10.48 0.96 17.35
N VAL A 85 9.44 1.79 17.25
CA VAL A 85 8.77 2.43 18.40
C VAL A 85 7.73 1.50 19.05
N ALA A 86 7.12 0.61 18.28
CA ALA A 86 6.16 -0.38 18.77
C ALA A 86 6.25 -1.68 17.95
N THR A 87 6.11 -2.82 18.62
CA THR A 87 6.05 -4.14 17.98
C THR A 87 4.73 -4.80 18.37
N PHE A 88 3.94 -5.18 17.36
CA PHE A 88 2.69 -5.92 17.54
C PHE A 88 2.89 -7.34 17.03
N THR A 89 2.80 -8.32 17.92
CA THR A 89 2.99 -9.74 17.59
C THR A 89 1.70 -10.51 17.86
N HIS A 90 1.30 -11.36 16.92
CA HIS A 90 0.24 -12.34 17.12
C HIS A 90 0.84 -13.73 16.92
N THR A 91 0.73 -14.56 17.96
CA THR A 91 1.08 -15.98 17.93
C THR A 91 -0.17 -16.82 18.09
N THR A 92 -0.20 -17.97 17.44
CA THR A 92 -1.22 -19.00 17.69
C THR A 92 -0.57 -20.19 18.38
N THR A 93 -1.31 -20.85 19.28
CA THR A 93 -0.87 -22.08 19.94
C THR A 93 -1.07 -23.32 19.05
N GLY A 94 -1.80 -23.17 17.92
CA GLY A 94 -1.96 -24.20 16.90
C GLY A 94 -0.99 -24.03 15.73
N THR A 95 -1.25 -24.74 14.64
CA THR A 95 -0.54 -24.51 13.37
C THR A 95 -0.94 -23.15 12.80
N ALA A 96 0.05 -22.29 12.54
CA ALA A 96 -0.19 -21.02 11.85
C ALA A 96 -0.82 -21.29 10.47
N ALA A 97 -1.73 -20.40 10.07
CA ALA A 97 -2.39 -20.46 8.77
C ALA A 97 -2.31 -19.08 8.09
N ALA A 98 -2.56 -19.06 6.79
CA ALA A 98 -2.66 -17.83 6.01
C ALA A 98 -3.62 -16.82 6.70
N ASP A 99 -3.31 -15.55 6.53
CA ASP A 99 -3.98 -14.39 7.14
C ASP A 99 -3.79 -14.24 8.66
N ILE A 100 -2.87 -14.99 9.28
CA ILE A 100 -2.41 -14.66 10.63
C ILE A 100 -1.66 -13.32 10.62
N GLY A 101 -1.93 -12.46 11.59
CA GLY A 101 -1.41 -11.09 11.60
C GLY A 101 -1.87 -10.20 12.74
N THR A 102 -1.52 -8.92 12.66
CA THR A 102 -1.87 -7.86 13.63
C THR A 102 -2.58 -6.70 12.94
N ARG A 103 -3.27 -5.85 13.71
CA ARG A 103 -3.89 -4.63 13.17
C ARG A 103 -3.92 -3.49 14.16
N LEU A 104 -3.86 -2.27 13.64
CA LEU A 104 -4.23 -1.03 14.33
C LEU A 104 -5.64 -0.64 13.88
N LEU A 105 -6.60 -0.64 14.81
CA LEU A 105 -8.01 -0.35 14.53
C LEU A 105 -8.33 1.12 14.85
N PHE A 106 -8.97 1.81 13.92
CA PHE A 106 -9.46 3.18 14.10
C PHE A 106 -10.98 3.18 14.24
N ARG A 107 -11.47 3.81 15.31
CA ARG A 107 -12.89 4.00 15.58
C ARG A 107 -13.19 5.47 15.78
N THR A 108 -14.37 5.88 15.36
CA THR A 108 -14.87 7.25 15.50
C THR A 108 -16.35 7.22 15.87
N GLU A 109 -16.85 8.30 16.46
CA GLU A 109 -18.28 8.51 16.65
C GLU A 109 -18.94 8.87 15.31
N ASN A 110 -20.18 8.41 15.09
CA ASN A 110 -21.03 8.82 13.98
C ASN A 110 -22.05 9.90 14.38
N ASP A 111 -22.85 10.36 13.43
CA ASP A 111 -23.91 11.36 13.64
C ASP A 111 -25.04 10.90 14.59
N ALA A 112 -25.16 9.59 14.83
CA ALA A 112 -26.07 9.00 15.80
C ALA A 112 -25.45 8.81 17.21
N GLY A 113 -24.24 9.33 17.45
CA GLY A 113 -23.56 9.22 18.76
C GLY A 113 -23.00 7.83 19.07
N SER A 114 -22.88 6.96 18.07
CA SER A 114 -22.38 5.59 18.20
C SER A 114 -20.92 5.48 17.76
N VAL A 115 -20.09 4.79 18.53
CA VAL A 115 -18.69 4.52 18.16
C VAL A 115 -18.62 3.39 17.13
N VAL A 116 -18.28 3.75 15.89
CA VAL A 116 -18.16 2.84 14.74
C VAL A 116 -16.72 2.70 14.27
N THR A 117 -16.42 1.62 13.57
CA THR A 117 -15.10 1.45 12.92
C THR A 117 -14.98 2.38 11.73
N SER A 118 -13.88 3.12 11.64
CA SER A 118 -13.54 3.96 10.49
C SER A 118 -12.59 3.26 9.51
N GLY A 119 -11.73 2.37 10.02
CA GLY A 119 -10.76 1.64 9.21
C GLY A 119 -9.70 0.95 10.06
N ALA A 120 -8.73 0.33 9.40
CA ALA A 120 -7.58 -0.30 10.05
C ALA A 120 -6.34 -0.28 9.15
N VAL A 121 -5.16 -0.32 9.79
CA VAL A 121 -3.92 -0.78 9.15
C VAL A 121 -3.68 -2.21 9.61
N VAL A 122 -3.58 -3.13 8.66
CA VAL A 122 -3.46 -4.57 8.92
C VAL A 122 -2.14 -5.06 8.36
N SER A 123 -1.43 -5.90 9.12
CA SER A 123 -0.30 -6.69 8.62
C SER A 123 -0.62 -8.17 8.78
N SER A 124 -0.36 -8.97 7.76
CA SER A 124 -0.60 -10.41 7.79
C SER A 124 0.40 -11.17 6.92
N LEU A 125 0.50 -12.48 7.18
CA LEU A 125 1.21 -13.42 6.34
C LEU A 125 0.22 -14.13 5.39
N ALA A 126 0.42 -13.96 4.08
CA ALA A 126 -0.34 -14.71 3.08
C ALA A 126 0.18 -16.15 2.94
N ASP A 127 1.49 -16.35 3.13
CA ASP A 127 2.13 -17.65 3.31
C ASP A 127 2.89 -17.64 4.64
N VAL A 128 2.72 -18.70 5.42
CA VAL A 128 3.30 -18.89 6.77
C VAL A 128 4.40 -19.96 6.78
N THR A 129 4.74 -20.50 5.61
CA THR A 129 5.77 -21.52 5.46
C THR A 129 7.13 -20.93 5.80
N ALA A 130 7.85 -21.59 6.72
CA ALA A 130 9.15 -21.13 7.19
C ALA A 130 10.14 -20.92 6.04
N SER A 131 10.82 -19.77 6.01
CA SER A 131 11.73 -19.34 4.94
C SER A 131 11.06 -19.05 3.59
N SER A 132 9.74 -18.95 3.54
CA SER A 132 8.96 -18.59 2.35
C SER A 132 7.77 -17.71 2.72
N GLU A 133 7.87 -17.00 3.84
CA GLU A 133 6.80 -16.17 4.35
C GLU A 133 6.52 -15.00 3.41
N ILE A 134 5.25 -14.82 3.07
CA ILE A 134 4.82 -13.69 2.26
C ILE A 134 4.11 -12.70 3.17
N GLY A 135 4.82 -11.65 3.57
CA GLY A 135 4.28 -10.54 4.34
C GLY A 135 3.50 -9.54 3.49
N GLY A 136 2.41 -9.03 4.07
CA GLY A 136 1.63 -7.92 3.51
C GLY A 136 1.29 -6.88 4.55
N VAL A 137 1.10 -5.64 4.08
CA VAL A 137 0.50 -4.54 4.85
C VAL A 137 -0.61 -3.92 4.00
N ALA A 138 -1.77 -3.71 4.60
CA ALA A 138 -2.95 -3.17 3.94
C ALA A 138 -3.61 -2.05 4.74
N MET A 139 -4.08 -1.03 4.02
CA MET A 139 -4.99 -0.02 4.55
C MET A 139 -6.42 -0.44 4.19
N VAL A 140 -7.22 -0.71 5.22
CA VAL A 140 -8.56 -1.28 5.07
C VAL A 140 -9.59 -0.27 5.56
N PRO A 141 -10.32 0.40 4.65
CA PRO A 141 -11.40 1.30 5.04
C PRO A 141 -12.58 0.50 5.62
N ALA A 142 -13.43 1.18 6.39
CA ALA A 142 -14.70 0.64 6.83
C ALA A 142 -15.87 1.25 6.06
N TYR A 143 -16.93 0.47 5.88
CA TYR A 143 -18.23 0.92 5.40
C TYR A 143 -19.30 0.45 6.38
N ALA A 144 -20.18 1.36 6.82
CA ALA A 144 -21.22 1.09 7.82
C ALA A 144 -20.69 0.37 9.08
N GLY A 145 -19.53 0.81 9.59
CA GLY A 145 -18.91 0.27 10.80
C GLY A 145 -18.22 -1.10 10.64
N THR A 146 -18.20 -1.67 9.43
CA THR A 146 -17.56 -2.95 9.11
C THR A 146 -16.37 -2.73 8.19
N LEU A 147 -15.23 -3.40 8.45
CA LEU A 147 -14.07 -3.33 7.56
C LEU A 147 -14.42 -3.94 6.18
N ALA A 148 -14.08 -3.21 5.12
CA ALA A 148 -14.27 -3.64 3.75
C ALA A 148 -13.03 -4.37 3.21
N GLY A 149 -12.91 -4.49 1.88
CA GLY A 149 -11.66 -4.92 1.24
C GLY A 149 -10.56 -3.84 1.36
N ALA A 150 -9.30 -4.25 1.24
CA ALA A 150 -8.18 -3.31 1.25
C ALA A 150 -8.32 -2.27 0.13
N GLY A 151 -8.21 -0.99 0.49
CA GLY A 151 -8.15 0.11 -0.49
C GLY A 151 -6.76 0.24 -1.11
N LEU A 152 -5.73 -0.08 -0.31
CA LEU A 152 -4.34 -0.21 -0.73
C LEU A 152 -3.73 -1.41 0.00
N ALA A 153 -3.05 -2.26 -0.75
CA ALA A 153 -2.28 -3.39 -0.21
C ALA A 153 -0.89 -3.42 -0.83
N VAL A 154 0.12 -3.61 0.02
CA VAL A 154 1.50 -3.83 -0.38
C VAL A 154 1.89 -5.22 0.10
N THR A 155 2.36 -6.07 -0.81
CA THR A 155 2.67 -7.47 -0.54
C THR A 155 4.02 -7.80 -1.13
N ALA A 156 4.86 -8.51 -0.37
CA ALA A 156 6.07 -9.09 -0.94
C ALA A 156 5.69 -10.25 -1.87
N ASN A 157 6.37 -10.39 -3.00
CA ASN A 157 6.15 -11.52 -3.91
C ASN A 157 7.42 -12.35 -4.13
N ASP A 158 8.54 -11.92 -3.54
CA ASP A 158 9.84 -12.57 -3.61
C ASP A 158 10.66 -12.17 -2.37
N ALA A 159 11.63 -13.00 -2.00
CA ALA A 159 12.49 -12.82 -0.84
C ALA A 159 13.47 -11.62 -0.99
N SER A 160 13.53 -11.00 -2.17
CA SER A 160 14.51 -9.96 -2.50
C SER A 160 13.94 -8.76 -3.28
N ALA A 161 12.69 -8.38 -2.99
CA ALA A 161 12.09 -7.19 -3.62
C ALA A 161 12.89 -5.92 -3.29
N VAL A 162 13.62 -5.38 -4.28
CA VAL A 162 14.43 -4.14 -4.17
C VAL A 162 13.83 -2.96 -4.94
N ASN A 163 12.73 -3.18 -5.66
CA ASN A 163 12.06 -2.18 -6.49
C ASN A 163 10.61 -1.97 -6.03
N GLY A 164 10.09 -0.76 -6.19
CA GLY A 164 8.73 -0.41 -5.77
C GLY A 164 8.20 0.84 -6.46
N TRP A 165 7.11 1.40 -5.92
CA TRP A 165 6.50 2.65 -6.39
C TRP A 165 6.63 3.75 -5.36
N ILE A 166 6.91 4.98 -5.80
CA ILE A 166 6.78 6.18 -4.98
C ILE A 166 5.67 7.07 -5.53
N ALA A 167 4.87 7.67 -4.63
CA ALA A 167 3.89 8.69 -4.95
C ALA A 167 4.32 10.02 -4.33
N VAL A 168 4.45 11.06 -5.15
CA VAL A 168 4.97 12.37 -4.76
C VAL A 168 3.85 13.41 -4.90
N PRO A 169 3.36 13.99 -3.79
CA PRO A 169 2.39 15.08 -3.84
C PRO A 169 3.04 16.35 -4.40
N SER A 170 2.23 17.29 -4.84
CA SER A 170 2.71 18.49 -5.52
C SER A 170 1.94 19.74 -5.12
N ALA A 171 2.58 20.91 -5.26
CA ALA A 171 1.95 22.19 -5.04
C ALA A 171 1.02 22.57 -6.21
N THR A 172 0.15 23.56 -6.00
CA THR A 172 -0.72 24.08 -7.05
C THR A 172 0.07 24.48 -8.29
N GLY A 173 -0.40 24.04 -9.47
CA GLY A 173 0.25 24.32 -10.76
C GLY A 173 1.39 23.36 -11.12
N ILE A 174 1.72 22.40 -10.25
CA ILE A 174 2.71 21.35 -10.51
C ILE A 174 1.99 19.99 -10.54
N HIS A 175 2.49 19.05 -11.34
CA HIS A 175 1.91 17.71 -11.45
C HIS A 175 2.27 16.83 -10.24
N VAL A 176 1.31 16.01 -9.79
CA VAL A 176 1.54 14.89 -8.89
C VAL A 176 2.21 13.77 -9.68
N GLN A 177 3.15 13.06 -9.07
CA GLN A 177 3.93 12.02 -9.74
C GLN A 177 3.78 10.67 -9.06
N MET A 178 3.81 9.62 -9.87
CA MET A 178 3.98 8.25 -9.41
C MET A 178 4.93 7.55 -10.37
N TYR A 179 6.02 6.97 -9.87
CA TYR A 179 7.06 6.34 -10.69
C TYR A 179 7.78 5.22 -9.93
N PRO A 180 8.42 4.28 -10.62
CA PRO A 180 9.17 3.21 -9.97
C PRO A 180 10.44 3.75 -9.29
N TYR A 181 10.82 3.15 -8.17
CA TYR A 181 12.11 3.35 -7.51
C TYR A 181 12.78 2.00 -7.26
N GLY A 182 14.08 1.99 -7.02
CA GLY A 182 14.84 0.79 -6.67
C GLY A 182 16.30 0.87 -7.09
N SER A 183 17.08 -0.16 -6.77
CA SER A 183 18.50 -0.24 -7.14
C SER A 183 18.74 -0.71 -8.58
N ASP A 184 17.74 -1.31 -9.21
CA ASP A 184 17.89 -1.86 -10.56
C ASP A 184 17.72 -0.78 -11.65
N ALA A 185 18.51 -0.88 -12.71
CA ALA A 185 18.48 0.12 -13.78
C ALA A 185 17.29 -0.02 -14.75
N ASN A 186 16.73 -1.22 -14.88
CA ASN A 186 15.75 -1.54 -15.93
C ASN A 186 14.42 -2.02 -15.31
N ILE A 187 13.71 -1.11 -14.64
CA ILE A 187 12.47 -1.43 -13.93
C ILE A 187 11.27 -0.97 -14.77
N ALA A 188 10.38 -1.91 -15.11
CA ALA A 188 9.11 -1.60 -15.75
C ALA A 188 8.00 -1.41 -14.72
N ALA A 189 7.15 -0.41 -14.96
CA ALA A 189 5.90 -0.20 -14.23
C ALA A 189 4.76 -0.95 -14.91
N ARG A 190 3.99 -1.74 -14.16
CA ARG A 190 2.78 -2.41 -14.66
C ARG A 190 1.56 -1.98 -13.87
N ILE A 191 0.53 -1.55 -14.57
CA ILE A 191 -0.79 -1.22 -14.03
C ILE A 191 -1.82 -2.01 -14.82
N SER A 192 -2.75 -2.67 -14.13
CA SER A 192 -3.74 -3.54 -14.77
C SER A 192 -5.05 -3.58 -14.01
N GLY A 193 -6.16 -3.62 -14.75
CA GLY A 193 -7.47 -3.96 -14.19
C GLY A 193 -7.52 -5.44 -13.79
N LYS A 194 -8.54 -5.79 -13.00
CA LYS A 194 -8.87 -7.17 -12.64
C LYS A 194 -10.11 -7.63 -13.41
N GLY A 195 -10.10 -8.87 -13.91
CA GLY A 195 -11.23 -9.42 -14.67
C GLY A 195 -11.50 -8.62 -15.94
N THR A 196 -12.71 -8.11 -16.10
CA THR A 196 -13.14 -7.26 -17.22
C THR A 196 -12.88 -5.77 -17.00
N GLY A 197 -12.27 -5.38 -15.88
CA GLY A 197 -11.95 -3.99 -15.57
C GLY A 197 -10.93 -3.36 -16.53
N SER A 198 -10.89 -2.02 -16.57
CA SER A 198 -10.06 -1.24 -17.48
C SER A 198 -9.14 -0.28 -16.75
N ILE A 199 -8.09 0.18 -17.43
CA ILE A 199 -7.30 1.35 -17.03
C ILE A 199 -7.75 2.52 -17.90
N SER A 200 -8.13 3.63 -17.27
CA SER A 200 -8.66 4.81 -17.94
C SER A 200 -7.93 6.07 -17.51
N LEU A 201 -7.60 6.93 -18.47
CA LEU A 201 -7.14 8.29 -18.28
C LEU A 201 -8.34 9.21 -18.49
N VAL A 202 -8.68 9.97 -17.46
CA VAL A 202 -9.91 10.76 -17.36
C VAL A 202 -9.62 12.24 -17.17
N GLY A 203 -10.54 13.10 -17.58
CA GLY A 203 -10.49 14.54 -17.31
C GLY A 203 -10.71 14.86 -15.82
N GLY A 204 -10.47 16.11 -15.43
CA GLY A 204 -10.44 16.54 -14.02
C GLY A 204 -11.74 16.37 -13.22
N ASN A 205 -12.89 16.19 -13.90
CA ASN A 205 -14.18 15.91 -13.27
C ASN A 205 -14.52 14.40 -13.21
N ASN A 206 -13.61 13.53 -13.66
CA ASN A 206 -13.80 12.08 -13.75
C ASN A 206 -15.04 11.65 -14.57
N THR A 207 -15.55 12.49 -15.47
CA THR A 207 -16.69 12.14 -16.34
C THR A 207 -16.27 11.93 -17.79
N THR A 208 -15.23 12.62 -18.24
CA THR A 208 -14.77 12.55 -19.64
C THR A 208 -13.59 11.60 -19.76
N ILE A 209 -13.78 10.46 -20.42
CA ILE A 209 -12.72 9.48 -20.68
C ILE A 209 -11.89 9.95 -21.88
N GLY A 210 -10.59 10.19 -21.65
CA GLY A 210 -9.63 10.52 -22.69
C GLY A 210 -9.06 9.27 -23.36
N VAL A 211 -8.61 8.29 -22.57
CA VAL A 211 -8.03 7.03 -23.08
C VAL A 211 -8.46 5.88 -22.19
N THR A 212 -8.84 4.74 -22.75
CA THR A 212 -9.11 3.52 -21.98
C THR A 212 -8.49 2.29 -22.64
N VAL A 213 -7.84 1.47 -21.82
CA VAL A 213 -7.34 0.13 -22.18
C VAL A 213 -8.07 -0.92 -21.36
N ASN A 214 -8.63 -1.93 -22.01
CA ASN A 214 -9.30 -3.05 -21.36
C ASN A 214 -8.98 -4.39 -22.06
N ASN A 215 -9.69 -5.46 -21.65
CA ASN A 215 -9.54 -6.79 -22.24
C ASN A 215 -9.96 -6.88 -23.73
N THR A 216 -10.65 -5.87 -24.25
CA THR A 216 -11.15 -5.80 -25.64
C THR A 216 -10.23 -4.97 -26.52
N GLY A 217 -9.57 -3.93 -25.99
CA GLY A 217 -8.60 -3.13 -26.74
C GLY A 217 -8.32 -1.74 -26.14
N LEU A 218 -8.01 -0.80 -27.03
CA LEU A 218 -7.67 0.60 -26.73
C LEU A 218 -8.75 1.52 -27.35
N SER A 219 -9.15 2.56 -26.62
CA SER A 219 -10.08 3.60 -27.09
C SER A 219 -9.60 5.00 -26.71
N PHE A 220 -10.07 5.99 -27.47
CA PHE A 220 -9.82 7.41 -27.26
C PHE A 220 -11.12 8.21 -27.23
N PHE A 221 -11.16 9.27 -26.43
CA PHE A 221 -12.21 10.29 -26.37
C PHE A 221 -13.64 9.71 -26.30
N ASN A 222 -13.84 8.75 -25.39
CA ASN A 222 -15.13 8.12 -25.13
C ASN A 222 -15.70 7.27 -26.27
N ALA A 223 -14.90 6.96 -27.30
CA ALA A 223 -15.26 6.01 -28.34
C ALA A 223 -15.31 4.56 -27.77
N PRO A 224 -16.12 3.65 -28.37
CA PRO A 224 -16.15 2.25 -27.94
C PRO A 224 -14.75 1.58 -28.06
N THR A 225 -14.38 0.75 -27.10
CA THR A 225 -13.15 -0.05 -27.19
C THR A 225 -13.27 -1.10 -28.28
N VAL A 226 -12.40 -1.00 -29.30
CA VAL A 226 -12.35 -1.93 -30.44
C VAL A 226 -11.10 -2.81 -30.37
N ALA A 227 -11.25 -4.09 -30.75
CA ALA A 227 -10.12 -5.01 -30.86
C ALA A 227 -9.22 -4.60 -32.04
N GLN A 228 -7.90 -4.53 -31.80
CA GLN A 228 -6.92 -4.11 -32.81
C GLN A 228 -6.96 -4.92 -34.12
N GLN A 229 -7.53 -6.13 -34.12
CA GLN A 229 -7.57 -7.00 -35.30
C GLN A 229 -8.56 -6.58 -36.40
N ALA A 230 -9.62 -5.82 -36.09
CA ALA A 230 -10.60 -5.45 -37.13
C ALA A 230 -10.10 -4.36 -38.09
N ALA A 231 -9.19 -3.48 -37.64
CA ALA A 231 -8.65 -2.41 -38.47
C ALA A 231 -7.62 -2.92 -39.50
N GLN A 232 -6.86 -3.97 -39.17
CA GLN A 232 -5.79 -4.48 -40.03
C GLN A 232 -6.33 -5.19 -41.28
N ALA A 233 -7.49 -5.85 -41.19
CA ALA A 233 -8.15 -6.47 -42.34
C ALA A 233 -8.57 -5.46 -43.42
N ALA A 234 -8.86 -4.20 -43.05
CA ALA A 234 -9.14 -3.12 -44.00
C ALA A 234 -7.89 -2.56 -44.69
N LEU A 235 -6.69 -2.88 -44.17
CA LEU A 235 -5.38 -2.37 -44.65
C LEU A 235 -4.60 -3.39 -45.49
N THR A 236 -5.04 -4.65 -45.58
CA THR A 236 -4.31 -5.69 -46.32
C THR A 236 -4.44 -5.49 -47.83
N LEU A 237 -3.32 -5.18 -48.49
CA LEU A 237 -3.22 -5.15 -49.94
C LEU A 237 -3.22 -6.58 -50.52
N SER A 238 -4.22 -6.92 -51.36
CA SER A 238 -4.01 -7.90 -52.42
C SER A 238 -4.03 -7.17 -53.76
N LEU A 239 -2.86 -6.95 -54.36
CA LEU A 239 -2.79 -6.66 -55.79
C LEU A 239 -2.20 -7.88 -56.48
N ALA A 240 -2.98 -8.47 -57.38
CA ALA A 240 -2.46 -9.38 -58.39
C ALA A 240 -2.39 -8.61 -59.72
N GLY A 241 -1.19 -8.52 -60.29
CA GLY A 241 -0.96 -8.29 -61.71
C GLY A 241 -0.69 -6.84 -62.14
N ASP A 242 0.53 -6.60 -62.63
CA ASP A 242 0.88 -5.47 -63.50
C ASP A 242 0.18 -5.64 -64.86
N MET A 243 -0.45 -4.59 -65.41
CA MET A 243 -0.81 -4.56 -66.85
C MET A 243 -1.04 -3.13 -67.39
N PRO A 244 -0.83 -2.92 -68.71
CA PRO A 244 -0.54 -1.64 -69.37
C PRO A 244 -1.71 -0.64 -69.44
N GLY A 245 -1.40 0.59 -69.88
CA GLY A 245 -2.15 1.84 -69.72
C GLY A 245 -3.68 1.76 -69.66
N PRO A 246 -4.33 2.34 -68.61
CA PRO A 246 -5.76 2.14 -68.35
C PRO A 246 -6.67 2.98 -69.25
N THR A 247 -7.78 2.37 -69.67
CA THR A 247 -8.95 3.02 -70.29
C THR A 247 -9.69 3.91 -69.28
N GLY A 248 -10.52 4.85 -69.76
CA GLY A 248 -11.32 5.73 -68.89
C GLY A 248 -12.25 4.98 -67.90
N GLY A 249 -12.78 3.81 -68.29
CA GLY A 249 -13.60 2.96 -67.40
C GLY A 249 -12.80 2.28 -66.29
N GLU A 250 -11.54 1.90 -66.57
CA GLU A 250 -10.63 1.34 -65.57
C GLU A 250 -10.18 2.41 -64.56
N ILE A 251 -9.97 3.65 -65.02
CA ILE A 251 -9.69 4.79 -64.13
C ILE A 251 -10.86 5.03 -63.18
N ALA A 252 -12.10 5.06 -63.69
CA ALA A 252 -13.30 5.24 -62.85
C ALA A 252 -13.46 4.11 -61.80
N THR A 253 -13.21 2.87 -62.20
CA THR A 253 -13.27 1.71 -61.29
C THR A 253 -12.21 1.82 -60.19
N ARG A 254 -10.99 2.26 -60.53
CA ARG A 254 -9.91 2.48 -59.57
C ARG A 254 -10.20 3.65 -58.63
N LEU A 255 -10.77 4.75 -59.12
CA LEU A 255 -11.18 5.89 -58.30
C LEU A 255 -12.27 5.50 -57.30
N ASN A 256 -13.29 4.76 -57.73
CA ASN A 256 -14.33 4.24 -56.84
C ASN A 256 -13.75 3.29 -55.77
N LEU A 257 -12.77 2.46 -56.15
CA LEU A 257 -12.09 1.59 -55.19
C LEU A 257 -11.27 2.40 -54.16
N ILE A 258 -10.58 3.44 -54.60
CA ILE A 258 -9.83 4.35 -53.72
C ILE A 258 -10.80 5.05 -52.76
N GLU A 259 -11.90 5.60 -53.26
CA GLU A 259 -12.92 6.26 -52.43
C GLU A 259 -13.51 5.32 -51.38
N ASN A 260 -13.93 4.12 -51.79
CA ASN A 260 -14.44 3.11 -50.86
C ASN A 260 -13.41 2.75 -49.77
N ARG A 261 -12.13 2.67 -50.12
CA ARG A 261 -11.05 2.40 -49.16
C ARG A 261 -10.79 3.57 -48.23
N LEU A 262 -10.79 4.81 -48.75
CA LEU A 262 -10.66 6.01 -47.92
C LEU A 262 -11.83 6.13 -46.95
N ASN A 263 -13.04 5.80 -47.38
CA ASN A 263 -14.22 5.77 -46.52
C ASN A 263 -14.10 4.69 -45.43
N ALA A 264 -13.59 3.50 -45.76
CA ALA A 264 -13.35 2.45 -44.77
C ALA A 264 -12.29 2.85 -43.72
N VAL A 265 -11.19 3.47 -44.16
CA VAL A 265 -10.15 4.00 -43.25
C VAL A 265 -10.71 5.13 -42.40
N SER A 266 -11.46 6.08 -42.99
CA SER A 266 -12.10 7.18 -42.24
C SER A 266 -13.05 6.66 -41.17
N ALA A 267 -13.88 5.67 -41.50
CA ALA A 267 -14.79 5.03 -40.54
C ALA A 267 -14.02 4.36 -39.40
N ALA A 268 -12.93 3.64 -39.69
CA ALA A 268 -12.10 3.01 -38.67
C ALA A 268 -11.45 4.05 -37.73
N LEU A 269 -10.94 5.15 -38.28
CA LEU A 269 -10.34 6.24 -37.49
C LEU A 269 -11.36 6.97 -36.61
N ARG A 270 -12.59 7.19 -37.11
CA ARG A 270 -13.70 7.77 -36.31
C ARG A 270 -14.14 6.83 -35.19
N ASN A 271 -14.25 5.53 -35.47
CA ASN A 271 -14.60 4.53 -34.46
C ASN A 271 -13.56 4.41 -33.35
N LEU A 272 -12.28 4.70 -33.65
CA LEU A 272 -11.21 4.78 -32.66
C LEU A 272 -11.17 6.12 -31.92
N GLY A 273 -11.99 7.11 -32.32
CA GLY A 273 -11.96 8.48 -31.78
C GLY A 273 -10.75 9.30 -32.23
N LEU A 274 -10.01 8.88 -33.27
CA LEU A 274 -8.79 9.55 -33.72
C LEU A 274 -9.05 10.78 -34.59
N ILE A 275 -10.21 10.85 -35.24
CA ILE A 275 -10.66 12.02 -36.02
C ILE A 275 -12.13 12.32 -35.68
N ALA A 276 -12.52 13.60 -35.79
CA ALA A 276 -13.89 14.04 -35.53
C ALA A 276 -14.90 13.30 -36.43
N THR A 277 -16.14 13.16 -35.98
CA THR A 277 -17.31 12.70 -36.76
C THR A 277 -17.88 13.83 -37.62
#